data_AF-A0AAD9ZRP9-F1
#
_entry.id   AF-A0AAD9ZRP9-F1
#
_cell.length_a   1.000
_cell.length_b   1.000
_cell.length_c   1.000
_cell.angle_alpha   90.00
_cell.angle_beta   90.00
_cell.angle_gamma   90.00
#
_symmetry.space_group_name_H-M   'P 1'
#
loop_
_entity.id
_entity.type
_entity.pdbx_description
1 polymer ?
#
loop_
_entity_poly.entity_id
_entity_poly.type
_entity_poly.pdbx_seq_one_letter_code
_entity_poly.pdbx_strand_id
1 'polypeptide(L)' 'MLDNKHVLRVDQDELETVIPQSGGLVRIVNGAYRCSNARLMRVDTDKFCAKVKIEKGVYDGRVRNAIDYEDICKLA' A
#
# COMPACT_ATOMS: atom_id res chain seq x y z
N MET A 1 -13.04 -8.55 11.18
CA MET A 1 -13.89 -7.58 10.45
C MET A 1 -14.07 -6.35 11.32
N LEU A 2 -13.95 -5.16 10.74
CA LEU A 2 -13.92 -3.89 11.49
C LEU A 2 -15.22 -3.63 12.26
N ASP A 3 -16.37 -3.95 11.67
CA ASP A 3 -17.68 -3.57 12.23
C ASP A 3 -18.18 -4.53 13.33
N ASN A 4 -18.01 -5.84 13.13
CA ASN A 4 -18.54 -6.88 14.03
C ASN A 4 -17.45 -7.60 14.85
N LYS A 5 -16.17 -7.25 14.66
CA LYS A 5 -15.01 -7.87 15.31
C LYS A 5 -14.87 -9.39 15.08
N HIS A 6 -15.56 -9.94 14.09
CA HIS A 6 -15.40 -11.36 13.74
C HIS A 6 -13.98 -11.63 13.24
N VAL A 7 -13.41 -12.74 13.69
CA VAL A 7 -12.12 -13.24 13.21
C VAL A 7 -12.40 -14.30 12.15
N LEU A 8 -11.85 -14.09 10.95
CA LEU A 8 -12.06 -14.95 9.79
C LEU A 8 -10.70 -15.41 9.27
N ARG A 9 -10.65 -16.65 8.78
CA ARG A 9 -9.54 -17.13 7.96
C ARG A 9 -10.01 -17.08 6.51
N VAL A 10 -9.35 -16.26 5.71
CA VAL A 10 -9.72 -15.94 4.32
C VAL A 10 -8.49 -16.17 3.46
N ASP A 11 -8.68 -16.68 2.24
CA ASP A 11 -7.58 -16.84 1.29
C ASP A 11 -7.15 -15.49 0.72
N GLN A 12 -5.92 -15.39 0.22
CA GLN A 12 -5.43 -14.17 -0.42
C GLN A 12 -6.20 -13.87 -1.72
N ASP A 13 -6.66 -14.91 -2.43
CA ASP A 13 -7.45 -14.78 -3.66
C ASP A 13 -8.84 -14.14 -3.41
N GLU A 14 -9.28 -14.11 -2.14
CA GLU A 14 -10.54 -13.51 -1.71
C GLU A 14 -10.35 -12.13 -1.06
N LEU A 15 -9.14 -11.55 -1.11
CA LEU A 15 -8.79 -10.27 -0.48
C LEU A 15 -8.17 -9.29 -1.47
N GLU A 16 -8.47 -8.01 -1.27
CA GLU A 16 -7.88 -6.91 -2.03
C GLU A 16 -7.14 -5.93 -1.11
N THR A 17 -6.11 -5.28 -1.66
CA THR A 17 -5.41 -4.18 -0.99
C THR A 17 -6.26 -2.92 -0.94
N VAL A 18 -6.24 -2.22 0.19
CA VAL A 18 -6.92 -0.93 0.32
C VAL A 18 -5.96 0.21 0.02
N ILE A 19 -6.29 1.05 -0.98
CA ILE A 19 -5.54 2.28 -1.30
C ILE A 19 -6.17 3.45 -0.53
N PRO A 20 -5.43 4.12 0.38
CA PRO A 20 -5.97 5.25 1.14
C PRO A 20 -6.08 6.52 0.28
N GLN A 21 -6.60 7.59 0.87
CA GLN A 21 -6.52 8.92 0.26
C GLN A 21 -5.06 9.39 0.13
N SER A 22 -4.83 10.30 -0.82
CA SER A 22 -3.50 10.92 -1.00
C SER A 22 -3.03 11.58 0.30
N GLY A 23 -1.76 11.41 0.63
CA GLY A 23 -1.17 11.76 1.92
C GLY A 23 -1.25 10.65 2.97
N GLY A 24 -2.04 9.60 2.75
CA GLY A 24 -2.18 8.44 3.64
C GLY A 24 -0.91 7.59 3.70
N LEU A 25 -0.75 6.87 4.81
CA LEU A 25 0.33 5.91 5.00
C LEU A 25 -0.05 4.55 4.41
N VAL A 26 0.89 3.98 3.67
CA VAL A 26 0.79 2.64 3.09
C VAL A 26 2.03 1.84 3.46
N ARG A 27 1.91 0.52 3.44
CA ARG A 27 3.03 -0.40 3.51
C ARG A 27 3.19 -1.10 2.17
N ILE A 28 4.42 -1.19 1.72
CA ILE A 28 4.77 -1.98 0.55
C ILE A 28 4.82 -3.45 0.97
N VAL A 29 3.95 -4.27 0.37
CA VAL A 29 3.76 -5.68 0.74
C VAL A 29 4.54 -6.66 -0.14
N ASN A 30 5.03 -6.19 -1.30
CA ASN A 30 5.71 -6.98 -2.31
C ASN A 30 6.93 -6.26 -2.93
N GLY A 31 7.66 -6.96 -3.79
CA GLY A 31 8.79 -6.41 -4.55
C GLY A 31 10.01 -6.00 -3.69
N ALA A 32 10.91 -5.24 -4.30
CA ALA A 32 12.21 -4.87 -3.71
C ALA A 32 12.12 -3.94 -2.49
N TYR A 33 10.98 -3.24 -2.33
CA TYR A 33 10.73 -2.32 -1.22
C TYR A 33 9.80 -2.90 -0.17
N ARG A 34 9.52 -4.20 -0.22
CA ARG A 34 8.68 -4.93 0.75
C ARG A 34 9.10 -4.58 2.18
N CYS A 35 8.11 -4.45 3.06
CA CYS A 35 8.24 -4.03 4.46
C CYS A 35 8.60 -2.54 4.68
N SER A 36 8.81 -1.76 3.62
CA SER A 36 8.96 -0.31 3.75
C SER A 36 7.60 0.35 3.93
N ASN A 37 7.54 1.33 4.84
CA ASN A 37 6.40 2.23 4.93
C ASN A 37 6.59 3.37 3.94
N ALA A 38 5.51 3.84 3.35
CA ALA A 38 5.54 4.93 2.39
C ALA A 38 4.30 5.82 2.53
N ARG A 39 4.42 7.05 2.07
CA ARG A 39 3.30 7.98 1.93
C ARG A 39 2.79 7.96 0.51
N LEU A 40 1.48 7.79 0.36
CA LEU A 40 0.81 7.89 -0.93
C LEU A 40 0.80 9.35 -1.38
N MET A 41 1.33 9.64 -2.57
CA MET A 41 1.39 10.99 -3.12
C MET A 41 0.28 11.22 -4.15
N ARG A 42 0.07 10.25 -5.05
CA ARG A 42 -0.93 10.30 -6.12
C ARG A 42 -1.33 8.89 -6.51
N VAL A 43 -2.55 8.76 -7.02
CA VAL A 43 -3.13 7.54 -7.59
C VAL A 43 -3.36 7.78 -9.08
N ASP A 44 -3.05 6.78 -9.91
CA ASP A 44 -3.29 6.76 -11.35
C ASP A 44 -4.22 5.58 -11.65
N THR A 45 -5.52 5.89 -11.75
CA THR A 45 -6.59 4.90 -11.95
C THR A 45 -6.56 4.25 -13.32
N ASP A 46 -6.04 4.95 -14.33
CA ASP A 46 -6.00 4.44 -15.70
C ASP A 46 -4.94 3.34 -15.85
N LYS A 47 -3.89 3.41 -15.03
CA LYS A 47 -2.76 2.47 -15.03
C LYS A 47 -2.73 1.55 -13.81
N PHE A 48 -3.74 1.62 -12.94
CA PHE A 48 -3.81 0.83 -11.71
C PHE A 48 -2.55 0.91 -10.84
N CYS A 49 -1.92 2.09 -10.79
CA CYS A 49 -0.68 2.30 -10.03
C CYS A 49 -0.69 3.60 -9.24
N ALA A 50 0.22 3.69 -8.28
CA ALA A 50 0.36 4.79 -7.37
C ALA A 50 1.77 5.38 -7.40
N LYS A 51 1.85 6.67 -7.07
CA LYS A 51 3.10 7.34 -6.72
C LYS A 51 3.22 7.38 -5.19
N VAL A 52 4.30 6.80 -4.67
CA VAL A 52 4.57 6.74 -3.23
C VAL A 52 5.96 7.30 -2.91
N LYS A 53 6.12 7.86 -1.71
CA LYS A 53 7.41 8.27 -1.15
C LYS A 53 7.72 7.42 0.07
N ILE A 54 8.81 6.65 0.03
CA ILE A 54 9.21 5.81 1.15
C ILE A 54 9.60 6.69 2.33
N GLU A 55 9.13 6.31 3.52
CA GLU A 55 9.44 6.95 4.78
C GLU A 55 10.32 6.02 5.61
N LYS A 56 11.47 6.56 6.07
CA LYS A 56 12.42 5.90 6.96
C LYS A 56 13.09 4.65 6.34
N GLY A 57 14.20 4.24 6.96
CA GLY A 57 14.98 3.07 6.54
C GLY A 57 15.95 3.36 5.39
N VAL A 58 16.45 2.30 4.76
CA VAL A 58 17.53 2.36 3.76
C VAL A 58 17.14 3.17 2.51
N TYR A 59 15.84 3.24 2.22
CA TYR A 59 15.30 3.94 1.05
C TYR A 59 14.58 5.24 1.41
N ASP A 60 14.87 5.82 2.58
CA ASP A 60 14.19 7.03 3.04
C ASP A 60 14.23 8.16 2.01
N GLY A 61 13.10 8.80 1.79
CA GLY A 61 12.94 9.88 0.82
C GLY A 61 12.81 9.44 -0.64
N ARG A 62 13.04 8.17 -0.97
CA ARG A 62 12.94 7.66 -2.34
C ARG A 62 11.50 7.70 -2.84
N VAL A 63 11.31 8.25 -4.05
CA VAL A 63 9.99 8.33 -4.70
C VAL A 63 9.88 7.25 -5.77
N ARG A 64 8.79 6.47 -5.71
CA ARG A 64 8.42 5.52 -6.75
C ARG A 64 7.18 6.04 -7.46
N ASN A 65 7.26 6.23 -8.78
CA ASN A 65 6.20 6.86 -9.57
C ASN A 65 5.08 5.91 -10.01
N ALA A 66 5.39 4.62 -10.12
CA ALA A 66 4.45 3.58 -10.52
C ALA A 66 4.75 2.35 -9.64
N ILE A 67 3.98 2.21 -8.57
CA ILE A 67 3.86 0.99 -7.79
C ILE A 67 2.43 0.46 -7.98
N ASP A 68 2.29 -0.82 -8.27
CA ASP A 68 0.97 -1.41 -8.55
C ASP A 68 0.15 -1.47 -7.26
N TYR A 69 -1.18 -1.43 -7.38
CA TYR A 69 -2.05 -1.45 -6.20
C TYR A 69 -1.86 -2.71 -5.35
N GLU A 70 -1.66 -3.86 -5.99
CA GLU A 70 -1.42 -5.14 -5.32
C GLU A 70 -0.16 -5.14 -4.44
N ASP A 71 0.78 -4.22 -4.71
CA ASP A 71 2.04 -4.11 -3.98
C ASP A 71 1.98 -3.15 -2.80
N ILE A 72 0.88 -2.43 -2.59
CA ILE A 72 0.72 -1.47 -1.49
C ILE A 72 -0.62 -1.60 -0.78
N CYS A 73 -0.60 -1.55 0.56
CA CYS A 73 -1.83 -1.58 1.36
C CYS A 73 -1.82 -0.49 2.43
N LYS A 74 -2.99 0.09 2.70
CA LYS A 74 -3.21 1.06 3.79
C LYS A 74 -2.71 0.49 5.12
N LEU A 75 -1.96 1.29 5.87
CA LEU A 75 -1.63 0.99 7.26
C LEU A 75 -2.85 1.29 8.15
N ALA A 76 -3.25 0.30 8.94
CA ALA A 76 -4.38 0.36 9.87
C ALA A 76 -4.15 1.33 11.02
#